data_AF-V4PRN2-F1
#
_entry.id   AF-V4PRN2-F1
#
_cell.length_a   1.000
_cell.length_b   1.000
_cell.length_c   1.000
_cell.angle_alpha   90.00
_cell.angle_beta   90.00
_cell.angle_gamma   90.00
#
_symmetry.space_group_name_H-M   'P 1'
#
loop_
_entity.id
_entity.type
_entity.pdbx_description
1 polymer ?
#
loop_
_entity_poly.entity_id
_entity_poly.type
_entity_poly.pdbx_seq_one_letter_code
_entity_poly.pdbx_strand_id
1 'polypeptide(L)'
;MAAKPPSRSTIHDEIVTLRQVLKTAQRHAWLTHLPDLSPPYGTRGKISHRPCFSPVEYKALYTATRDYAKTVHERHRWNAEQVHDFVLFMGNTGLRPDEAKNLQHRDIAIVRDEDTGQRILEIEVRGKIGVG
;
A
#
# COMPACT_ATOMS: atom_id res chain seq x y z
N MET A 1 13.21 -29.55 10.01
CA MET A 1 13.03 -28.66 8.83
C MET A 1 13.92 -27.44 9.03
N ALA A 2 14.79 -27.11 8.09
CA ALA A 2 15.65 -25.92 8.21
C ALA A 2 14.83 -24.63 8.03
N ALA A 3 15.13 -23.58 8.79
CA ALA A 3 14.45 -22.29 8.70
C ALA A 3 14.76 -21.60 7.37
N LYS A 4 13.75 -20.95 6.78
CA LYS A 4 13.92 -20.18 5.54
C LYS A 4 14.87 -19.00 5.81
N PRO A 5 15.90 -18.78 4.98
CA PRO A 5 16.79 -17.64 5.16
C PRO A 5 16.01 -16.31 5.02
N PRO A 6 16.35 -15.28 5.82
CA PRO A 6 15.69 -13.98 5.76
C PRO A 6 15.86 -13.33 4.39
N SER A 7 14.90 -12.50 4.01
CA SER A 7 15.00 -11.72 2.79
C SER A 7 16.06 -10.63 2.92
N ARG A 8 16.56 -10.11 1.79
CA ARG A 8 17.52 -9.01 1.81
C ARG A 8 16.98 -7.75 2.49
N SER A 9 15.69 -7.43 2.30
CA SER A 9 15.06 -6.31 3.00
C SER A 9 15.02 -6.53 4.51
N THR A 10 14.73 -7.77 4.95
CA THR A 10 14.79 -8.14 6.37
C THR A 10 16.19 -7.90 6.96
N ILE A 11 17.24 -8.38 6.30
CA ILE A 11 18.63 -8.15 6.75
C ILE A 11 18.96 -6.64 6.76
N HIS A 12 18.49 -5.89 5.76
CA HIS A 12 18.69 -4.45 5.73
C HIS A 12 18.03 -3.75 6.92
N ASP A 13 16.79 -4.10 7.24
CA ASP A 13 16.05 -3.55 8.38
C ASP A 13 16.72 -3.89 9.72
N GLU A 14 17.25 -5.10 9.86
CA GLU A 14 18.04 -5.52 11.03
C GLU A 14 19.33 -4.70 11.16
N ILE A 15 20.08 -4.51 10.07
CA ILE A 15 21.29 -3.67 10.06
C ILE A 15 20.94 -2.21 10.42
N VAL A 16 19.84 -1.68 9.90
CA VAL A 16 19.35 -0.34 10.25
C VAL A 16 19.01 -0.26 11.73
N THR A 17 18.34 -1.26 12.28
CA THR A 17 17.99 -1.34 13.71
C THR A 17 19.24 -1.37 14.59
N LEU A 18 20.20 -2.25 14.28
CA LEU A 18 21.48 -2.32 14.99
C LEU A 18 22.22 -0.99 14.94
N ARG A 19 22.25 -0.34 13.78
CA ARG A 19 22.87 0.99 13.62
C ARG A 19 22.22 2.03 14.54
N GLN A 20 20.90 2.03 14.71
CA GLN A 20 20.22 2.97 15.61
C GLN A 20 20.59 2.73 17.08
N VAL A 21 20.70 1.47 17.51
CA VAL A 21 21.13 1.11 18.86
C VAL A 21 22.57 1.56 19.11
N LEU A 22 23.50 1.24 18.20
CA LEU A 22 24.91 1.60 18.34
C LEU A 22 25.14 3.12 18.28
N LYS A 23 24.41 3.84 17.41
CA LYS A 23 24.41 5.31 17.41
C LYS A 23 23.92 5.89 18.74
N THR A 24 22.97 5.23 19.40
CA THR A 24 22.49 5.66 20.72
C THR A 24 23.55 5.42 21.79
N ALA A 25 24.21 4.25 21.80
CA ALA A 25 25.33 3.97 22.69
C ALA A 25 26.50 4.97 22.51
N GLN A 26 26.81 5.34 21.27
CA GLN A 26 27.81 6.36 20.99
C GLN A 26 27.40 7.74 21.53
N ARG A 27 26.14 8.15 21.38
CA ARG A 27 25.61 9.41 21.94
C ARG A 27 25.70 9.47 23.47
N HIS A 28 25.59 8.33 24.14
CA HIS A 28 25.78 8.21 25.59
C HIS A 28 27.25 8.03 26.00
N ALA A 29 28.19 8.10 25.06
CA ALA A 29 29.61 7.85 25.27
C ALA A 29 29.94 6.44 25.84
N TRP A 30 29.03 5.47 25.69
CA TRP A 30 29.30 4.05 26.01
C TRP A 30 30.16 3.38 24.93
N LEU A 31 30.22 3.98 23.75
CA LEU A 31 31.00 3.53 22.60
C LEU A 31 31.77 4.72 22.03
N THR A 32 33.08 4.58 21.86
CA THR A 32 33.93 5.66 21.33
C THR A 32 33.73 5.89 19.83
N HIS A 33 33.60 4.80 19.06
CA HIS A 33 33.44 4.85 17.61
C HIS A 33 32.46 3.77 17.12
N LEU A 34 31.71 4.08 16.07
CA LEU A 34 30.78 3.15 15.45
C LEU A 34 31.54 2.14 14.56
N PRO A 35 31.27 0.83 14.63
CA PRO A 35 31.77 -0.12 13.65
C PRO A 35 31.15 0.14 12.27
N ASP A 36 31.88 -0.22 11.21
CA ASP A 36 31.33 -0.18 9.86
C ASP A 36 30.25 -1.27 9.70
N LEU A 37 29.05 -0.83 9.34
CA LEU A 37 27.89 -1.68 9.06
C LEU A 37 27.48 -1.58 7.59
N SER A 38 28.41 -1.19 6.73
CA SER A 38 28.21 -1.19 5.29
C SER A 38 28.04 -2.64 4.79
N PRO A 39 27.11 -2.89 3.87
CA PRO A 39 26.96 -4.22 3.29
C PRO A 39 28.24 -4.57 2.49
N PRO A 40 28.84 -5.76 2.69
CA PRO A 40 30.12 -6.12 2.08
C PRO A 40 30.06 -6.35 0.56
N TYR A 41 28.86 -6.37 -0.03
CA TYR A 41 28.65 -6.60 -1.47
C TYR A 41 27.78 -5.51 -2.10
N GLY A 42 28.09 -5.17 -3.35
CA GLY A 42 27.40 -4.15 -4.13
C GLY A 42 25.88 -4.40 -4.22
N THR A 43 25.11 -3.32 -4.09
CA THR A 43 23.64 -3.29 -4.20
C THR A 43 23.16 -3.39 -5.64
N ARG A 44 23.54 -4.44 -6.38
CA ARG A 44 22.82 -4.81 -7.61
C ARG A 44 21.57 -5.60 -7.22
N GLY A 45 20.58 -4.90 -6.70
CA GLY A 45 19.25 -5.48 -6.47
C GLY A 45 18.62 -5.81 -7.81
N LYS A 46 18.04 -7.00 -7.97
CA LYS A 46 17.01 -7.18 -8.99
C LYS A 46 15.94 -6.14 -8.69
N ILE A 47 15.66 -5.25 -9.63
CA ILE A 47 14.54 -4.32 -9.53
C ILE A 47 13.30 -5.20 -9.59
N SER A 48 12.78 -5.55 -8.42
CA SER A 48 11.50 -6.22 -8.31
C SER A 48 10.45 -5.12 -8.41
N HIS A 49 9.85 -4.96 -9.59
CA HIS A 49 8.65 -4.15 -9.69
C HIS A 49 7.55 -4.79 -8.85
N ARG A 50 6.77 -3.96 -8.14
CA ARG A 50 5.54 -4.45 -7.50
C ARG A 50 4.64 -4.98 -8.62
N PRO A 51 4.19 -6.24 -8.57
CA PRO A 51 3.29 -6.75 -9.59
C PRO A 51 2.05 -5.87 -9.63
N CYS A 52 1.74 -5.35 -10.80
CA CYS A 52 0.54 -4.58 -11.09
C CYS A 52 -0.27 -5.33 -12.15
N PHE A 53 -1.59 -5.14 -12.13
CA PHE A 53 -2.43 -5.66 -13.20
C PHE A 53 -2.18 -4.86 -14.48
N SER A 54 -2.02 -5.56 -15.60
CA SER A 54 -2.20 -4.97 -16.91
C SER A 54 -3.66 -4.52 -17.11
N PRO A 55 -3.95 -3.62 -18.07
CA PRO A 55 -5.32 -3.21 -18.36
C PRO A 55 -6.25 -4.39 -18.68
N VAL A 56 -5.73 -5.43 -19.34
CA VAL A 56 -6.49 -6.65 -19.68
C VAL A 56 -6.81 -7.46 -18.42
N GLU A 57 -5.84 -7.64 -17.53
CA GLU A 57 -6.05 -8.37 -16.27
C GLU A 57 -6.98 -7.60 -15.32
N TYR A 58 -6.85 -6.27 -15.25
CA TYR A 58 -7.77 -5.45 -14.46
C TYR A 58 -9.20 -5.55 -15.00
N LYS A 59 -9.35 -5.54 -16.33
CA LYS A 59 -10.65 -5.78 -16.98
C LYS A 59 -11.23 -7.14 -16.67
N ALA A 60 -10.41 -8.18 -16.70
CA ALA A 60 -10.82 -9.52 -16.30
C ALA A 60 -11.27 -9.54 -14.83
N LEU A 61 -10.54 -8.89 -13.93
CA LEU A 61 -10.84 -8.83 -12.50
C LEU A 61 -12.20 -8.16 -12.20
N TYR A 62 -12.43 -6.94 -12.70
CA TYR A 62 -13.70 -6.26 -12.40
C TYR A 62 -14.89 -6.92 -13.11
N THR A 63 -14.67 -7.59 -14.26
CA THR A 63 -15.73 -8.36 -14.95
C THR A 63 -16.10 -9.61 -14.15
N ALA A 64 -15.10 -10.36 -13.68
CA ALA A 64 -15.32 -11.55 -12.86
C ALA A 64 -16.05 -11.23 -11.55
N THR A 65 -15.65 -10.15 -10.86
CA THR A 65 -16.34 -9.71 -9.62
C THR A 65 -17.78 -9.27 -9.89
N ARG A 66 -18.05 -8.60 -11.02
CA ARG A 66 -19.41 -8.23 -11.44
C ARG A 66 -20.29 -9.45 -11.69
N ASP A 67 -19.77 -10.45 -12.39
CA ASP A 67 -20.53 -11.66 -12.71
C ASP A 67 -20.75 -12.53 -11.47
N TYR A 68 -19.77 -12.56 -10.57
CA TYR A 68 -19.92 -13.20 -9.27
C TYR A 68 -21.01 -12.55 -8.42
N ALA A 69 -21.07 -11.22 -8.35
CA ALA A 69 -22.10 -10.50 -7.60
C ALA A 69 -23.54 -10.82 -8.08
N LYS A 70 -23.71 -11.10 -9.37
CA LYS A 70 -25.01 -11.49 -9.94
C LYS A 70 -25.41 -12.92 -9.61
N THR A 71 -24.44 -13.84 -9.63
CA THR A 71 -24.66 -15.30 -9.59
C THR A 71 -24.58 -15.89 -8.18
N VAL A 72 -23.97 -15.18 -7.24
CA VAL A 72 -23.84 -15.65 -5.85
C VAL A 72 -25.21 -15.80 -5.17
N HIS A 73 -25.29 -16.76 -4.24
CA HIS A 73 -26.47 -16.96 -3.40
C HIS A 73 -26.87 -15.66 -2.68
N GLU A 74 -28.17 -15.39 -2.58
CA GLU A 74 -28.75 -14.14 -2.08
C GLU A 74 -28.15 -13.64 -0.76
N ARG A 75 -27.97 -14.53 0.22
CA ARG A 75 -27.30 -14.23 1.50
C ARG A 75 -25.92 -13.54 1.39
N HIS A 76 -25.21 -13.73 0.28
CA HIS A 76 -23.86 -13.20 0.03
C HIS A 76 -23.85 -12.09 -1.02
N ARG A 77 -24.99 -11.78 -1.65
CA ARG A 77 -25.09 -10.82 -2.74
C ARG A 77 -24.55 -9.45 -2.33
N TRP A 78 -24.99 -8.94 -1.18
CA TRP A 78 -24.54 -7.66 -0.66
C TRP A 78 -23.00 -7.61 -0.52
N ASN A 79 -22.40 -8.63 0.10
CA ASN A 79 -20.93 -8.69 0.24
C ASN A 79 -20.21 -8.73 -1.12
N ALA A 80 -20.75 -9.47 -2.09
CA ALA A 80 -20.16 -9.58 -3.41
C ALA A 80 -20.25 -8.26 -4.20
N GLU A 81 -21.37 -7.54 -4.07
CA GLU A 81 -21.54 -6.18 -4.61
C GLU A 81 -20.55 -5.20 -3.97
N GLN A 82 -20.44 -5.21 -2.64
CA GLN A 82 -19.46 -4.37 -1.93
C GLN A 82 -18.02 -4.64 -2.38
N VAL A 83 -17.65 -5.91 -2.60
CA VAL A 83 -16.32 -6.27 -3.12
C VAL A 83 -16.14 -5.74 -4.54
N HIS A 84 -17.13 -5.89 -5.42
CA HIS A 84 -17.06 -5.35 -6.78
C HIS A 84 -16.85 -3.83 -6.79
N ASP A 85 -17.66 -3.11 -6.01
CA ASP A 85 -17.58 -1.66 -5.90
C ASP A 85 -16.25 -1.22 -5.29
N PHE A 86 -15.75 -1.94 -4.28
CA PHE A 86 -14.45 -1.67 -3.68
C PHE A 86 -13.28 -1.91 -4.64
N VAL A 87 -13.34 -2.94 -5.50
CA VAL A 87 -12.33 -3.16 -6.55
C VAL A 87 -12.31 -1.99 -7.52
N LEU A 88 -13.47 -1.53 -7.99
CA LEU A 88 -13.57 -0.38 -8.89
C LEU A 88 -13.09 0.90 -8.20
N PHE A 89 -13.48 1.13 -6.95
CA PHE A 89 -13.09 2.29 -6.19
C PHE A 89 -11.57 2.35 -6.00
N MET A 90 -10.95 1.27 -5.52
CA MET A 90 -9.49 1.21 -5.29
C MET A 90 -8.69 1.31 -6.59
N GLY A 91 -9.15 0.64 -7.64
CA GLY A 91 -8.45 0.62 -8.93
C GLY A 91 -8.46 1.95 -9.66
N ASN A 92 -9.47 2.80 -9.45
CA ASN A 92 -9.59 4.11 -10.11
C ASN A 92 -9.10 5.29 -9.27
N THR A 93 -9.00 5.15 -7.94
CA THR A 93 -8.62 6.27 -7.05
C THR A 93 -7.14 6.25 -6.63
N GLY A 94 -6.49 5.08 -6.65
CA GLY A 94 -5.09 4.95 -6.25
C GLY A 94 -4.84 5.09 -4.74
N LEU A 95 -5.90 5.08 -3.91
CA LEU A 95 -5.81 5.12 -2.46
C LEU A 95 -5.00 3.94 -1.92
N ARG A 96 -4.30 4.16 -0.81
CA ARG A 96 -3.70 3.06 -0.05
C ARG A 96 -4.78 2.27 0.70
N PRO A 97 -4.54 0.98 1.00
CA PRO A 97 -5.53 0.17 1.72
C PRO A 97 -5.92 0.71 3.10
N ASP A 98 -5.01 1.41 3.78
CA ASP A 98 -5.26 2.07 5.06
C ASP A 98 -6.03 3.39 4.90
N GLU A 99 -5.75 4.17 3.86
CA GLU A 99 -6.49 5.40 3.53
C GLU A 99 -7.95 5.09 3.21
N ALA A 100 -8.20 4.09 2.36
CA ALA A 100 -9.55 3.67 2.00
C ALA A 100 -10.36 3.14 3.20
N LYS A 101 -9.70 2.49 4.17
CA LYS A 101 -10.35 2.00 5.40
C LYS A 101 -10.77 3.10 6.36
N ASN A 102 -10.07 4.24 6.32
CA ASN A 102 -10.31 5.37 7.23
C ASN A 102 -11.20 6.46 6.62
N LEU A 103 -11.60 6.30 5.35
CA LEU A 103 -12.41 7.27 4.63
C LEU A 103 -13.80 7.41 5.26
N GLN A 104 -14.27 8.63 5.43
CA GLN A 104 -15.59 8.93 5.99
C GLN A 104 -16.47 9.64 4.97
N HIS A 105 -17.79 9.61 5.16
CA HIS A 105 -18.73 10.30 4.28
C HIS A 105 -18.44 11.80 4.11
N ARG A 106 -17.91 12.46 5.15
CA ARG A 106 -17.54 13.88 5.12
C ARG A 106 -16.33 14.17 4.22
N ASP A 107 -15.52 13.16 3.93
CA ASP A 107 -14.30 13.27 3.14
C ASP A 107 -14.61 13.03 1.63
N ILE A 108 -15.89 12.91 1.26
CA ILE A 108 -16.36 12.62 -0.09
C ILE A 108 -17.37 13.68 -0.52
N ALA A 109 -17.11 14.34 -1.65
CA ALA A 109 -18.02 15.30 -2.26
C ALA A 109 -18.28 14.94 -3.73
N ILE A 110 -19.49 15.25 -4.20
CA ILE A 110 -19.81 15.13 -5.62
C ILE A 110 -19.87 16.53 -6.20
N VAL A 111 -18.82 16.88 -6.92
CA VAL A 111 -18.61 18.23 -7.45
C VAL A 111 -18.70 18.23 -8.97
N ARG A 112 -18.92 19.41 -9.56
CA ARG A 112 -18.75 19.61 -10.99
C ARG A 112 -17.38 20.21 -11.22
N ASP A 113 -16.59 19.55 -12.04
CA ASP A 113 -15.31 20.07 -12.49
C ASP A 113 -15.55 21.31 -13.35
N GLU A 114 -14.89 22.43 -13.02
CA GLU A 114 -15.10 23.71 -13.71
C GLU A 114 -14.52 23.69 -15.13
N ASP A 115 -13.45 22.93 -15.34
CA ASP A 115 -12.75 22.85 -16.63
C ASP A 115 -13.49 21.94 -17.63
N THR A 116 -13.96 20.77 -17.19
CA THR A 116 -14.63 19.80 -18.08
C THR A 116 -16.15 19.82 -18.01
N GLY A 117 -16.73 20.47 -17.00
CA GLY A 117 -18.17 20.45 -16.71
C GLY A 117 -18.69 19.09 -16.24
N GLN A 118 -17.82 18.10 -16.01
CA GLN A 118 -18.21 16.75 -15.64
C GLN A 118 -18.50 16.63 -14.15
N ARG A 119 -19.43 15.74 -13.79
CA ARG A 119 -19.69 15.38 -12.40
C ARG A 119 -18.64 14.37 -11.95
N ILE A 120 -17.80 14.78 -11.00
CA ILE A 120 -16.71 13.98 -10.46
C ILE A 120 -16.95 13.65 -8.98
N LEU A 121 -16.26 12.60 -8.51
CA LEU A 121 -16.20 12.26 -7.09
C LEU A 121 -14.89 12.81 -6.53
N GLU A 122 -14.99 13.83 -5.70
CA GLU A 122 -13.85 14.39 -4.97
C GLU A 122 -13.66 13.64 -3.65
N ILE A 123 -12.41 13.26 -3.37
CA ILE A 123 -12.03 12.44 -2.22
C ILE A 123 -10.88 13.13 -1.48
N GLU A 124 -11.14 13.62 -0.27
CA GLU A 124 -10.14 14.24 0.58
C GLU A 124 -9.48 13.20 1.50
N VAL A 125 -8.20 12.90 1.26
CA VAL A 125 -7.50 11.84 1.99
C VAL A 125 -6.69 12.41 3.14
N ARG A 126 -6.96 11.94 4.37
CA ARG A 126 -6.13 12.25 5.54
C ARG A 126 -4.94 11.28 5.59
N GLY A 127 -3.81 11.72 5.04
CA GLY A 127 -2.56 10.96 5.05
C GLY A 127 -1.96 10.77 6.45
N LYS A 128 -0.96 9.89 6.54
CA LYS A 128 -0.24 9.53 7.79
C LYS A 128 0.49 10.70 8.46
N ILE A 129 0.87 11.71 7.68
CA ILE A 129 1.41 12.96 8.19
C ILE A 129 0.22 13.91 8.14
N GLY A 130 -0.28 14.30 9.32
CA GLY A 130 -1.41 15.22 9.42
C GLY A 130 -1.19 16.44 8.52
N VAL A 131 -2.29 16.93 7.96
CA VAL A 131 -2.37 18.09 7.06
C VAL A 131 -1.34 19.16 7.45
N GLY A 132 -0.40 19.41 6.55
CA GLY A 132 0.41 20.62 6.53
C GLY A 132 -0.21 21.62 5.56
#